data_AF-A0A938DAZ1-F1
#
_entry.id   AF-A0A938DAZ1-F1
#
_cell.length_a   1.000
_cell.length_b   1.000
_cell.length_c   1.000
_cell.angle_alpha   90.00
_cell.angle_beta   90.00
_cell.angle_gamma   90.00
#
_symmetry.space_group_name_H-M   'P 1'
#
loop_
_entity.id
_entity.type
_entity.pdbx_description
1 polymer ?
#
loop_
_entity_poly.entity_id
_entity_poly.type
_entity_poly.pdbx_seq_one_letter_code
_entity_poly.pdbx_strand_id
1 'polypeptide(L)'
;MLVHIARTGVFLPTGSEEQPATSIVQRARNLFEPVLPDFFGINGTVASTYSPLSRALTLLAIIALLGAVWHRRKGLWDLLRLRRDRRRPIDLILLGLIITPILYSLSPFTWFIAEPRYLFTAYPFVAIAVAAGLASIRVREFRVAAVTTVLIGSTFLLSVALADALKGQGTIIATRSGAFYTEDLPQVDDVLRREGVRTAYANVWLAGPLQFSTGGDVRVGSGWWTQFPDTERRVRGSRSPAVVVPTEPAAAEVRRLLTASGRQFRETAAGRFTVFTRITPGWHPATTSYVFVPG
;
A
#
# COMPACT_ATOMS: atom_id res chain seq x y z
N MET A 1 23.84 -19.44 -17.39
CA MET A 1 23.88 -20.82 -16.85
C MET A 1 22.56 -21.48 -17.20
N LEU A 2 22.60 -22.34 -18.22
CA LEU A 2 21.47 -23.05 -18.83
C LEU A 2 21.50 -24.48 -18.28
N VAL A 3 20.47 -24.93 -17.54
CA VAL A 3 20.19 -26.35 -17.30
C VAL A 3 18.68 -26.59 -17.17
N HIS A 4 18.23 -27.60 -17.91
CA HIS A 4 16.94 -28.27 -17.87
C HIS A 4 16.31 -28.47 -16.49
N ILE A 5 15.01 -28.17 -16.38
CA ILE A 5 14.07 -28.96 -15.57
C ILE A 5 12.84 -29.25 -16.45
N ALA A 6 12.68 -30.51 -16.80
CA ALA A 6 11.51 -31.07 -17.47
C ALA A 6 10.76 -31.99 -16.48
N ARG A 7 9.43 -32.08 -16.67
CA ARG A 7 8.55 -33.22 -16.30
C ARG A 7 7.95 -33.35 -14.89
N THR A 8 7.75 -32.26 -14.15
CA THR A 8 6.64 -32.20 -13.17
C THR A 8 5.92 -30.88 -13.35
N GLY A 9 4.72 -30.94 -13.93
CA GLY A 9 3.89 -29.80 -14.34
C GLY A 9 3.35 -28.97 -13.18
N VAL A 10 4.23 -28.36 -12.41
CA VAL A 10 3.93 -27.30 -11.45
C VAL A 10 4.95 -26.18 -11.71
N PHE A 11 4.59 -25.27 -12.61
CA PHE A 11 5.23 -23.97 -12.67
C PHE A 11 4.71 -23.18 -11.47
N LEU A 12 5.51 -23.14 -10.40
CA LEU A 12 5.37 -22.12 -9.37
C LEU A 12 5.56 -20.75 -10.04
N PRO A 13 4.77 -19.73 -9.67
CA PRO A 13 4.87 -18.41 -10.27
C PRO A 13 6.29 -17.86 -10.04
N THR A 14 7.10 -17.81 -11.08
CA THR A 14 8.36 -17.04 -11.11
C THR A 14 8.11 -15.53 -11.23
N GLY A 15 6.84 -15.12 -11.13
CA GLY A 15 6.41 -13.75 -10.89
C GLY A 15 6.22 -13.44 -9.41
N SER A 16 6.94 -14.10 -8.48
CA SER A 16 7.42 -13.32 -7.35
C SER A 16 8.19 -12.18 -7.99
N GLU A 17 7.73 -10.93 -7.85
CA GLU A 17 8.65 -9.81 -8.04
C GLU A 17 9.85 -10.17 -7.17
N GLU A 18 10.93 -10.67 -7.76
CA GLU A 18 12.17 -10.91 -7.02
C GLU A 18 12.45 -9.58 -6.41
N GLN A 19 12.36 -9.53 -5.08
CA GLN A 19 12.54 -8.30 -4.36
C GLN A 19 13.86 -7.71 -4.87
N PRO A 20 13.84 -6.53 -5.51
CA PRO A 20 15.08 -5.97 -6.02
C PRO A 20 16.04 -5.93 -4.84
N ALA A 21 17.20 -6.55 -5.00
CA ALA A 21 18.14 -6.72 -3.91
C ALA A 21 18.52 -5.34 -3.37
N THR A 22 17.91 -4.96 -2.25
CA THR A 22 18.15 -3.66 -1.64
C THR A 22 19.24 -3.76 -0.60
N SER A 23 20.11 -2.76 -0.56
CA SER A 23 21.12 -2.68 0.49
C SER A 23 20.50 -2.16 1.80
N ILE A 24 21.17 -2.44 2.92
CA ILE A 24 20.80 -1.87 4.23
C ILE A 24 20.77 -0.33 4.15
N VAL A 25 21.72 0.27 3.43
CA VAL A 25 21.79 1.73 3.22
C VAL A 25 20.57 2.25 2.48
N GLN A 26 20.12 1.55 1.43
CA GLN A 26 18.92 1.93 0.69
C GLN A 26 17.66 1.83 1.55
N ARG A 27 17.55 0.79 2.40
CA ARG A 27 16.43 0.66 3.35
C ARG A 27 16.43 1.74 4.42
N ALA A 28 17.59 2.06 4.97
CA ALA A 28 17.73 3.16 5.92
C ALA A 28 17.36 4.50 5.26
N ARG A 29 17.86 4.77 4.05
CA ARG A 29 17.51 5.99 3.30
C ARG A 29 15.99 6.08 3.06
N ASN A 30 15.39 4.99 2.60
CA ASN A 30 13.95 4.92 2.38
C ASN A 30 13.15 5.10 3.69
N LEU A 31 13.66 4.63 4.82
CA LEU A 31 13.04 4.87 6.12
C LEU A 31 12.92 6.38 6.42
N PHE A 32 13.98 7.14 6.17
CA PHE A 32 14.02 8.57 6.51
C PHE A 32 13.43 9.49 5.43
N GLU A 33 13.44 9.08 4.16
CA GLU A 33 12.92 9.88 3.05
C GLU A 33 11.40 9.63 2.84
N PRO A 34 10.92 8.54 2.23
CA PRO A 34 9.49 8.26 2.08
C PRO A 34 8.78 7.88 3.38
N VAL A 35 9.33 6.93 4.12
CA VAL A 35 8.52 6.16 5.09
C VAL A 35 8.18 6.95 6.33
N LEU A 36 9.13 7.66 6.94
CA LEU A 36 8.86 8.42 8.17
C LEU A 36 7.91 9.59 7.94
N PRO A 37 8.07 10.43 6.91
CA PRO A 37 7.07 11.45 6.58
C PRO A 37 5.68 10.88 6.35
N ASP A 38 5.57 9.76 5.61
CA ASP A 38 4.29 9.08 5.37
C ASP A 38 3.71 8.51 6.68
N PHE A 39 4.55 7.92 7.52
CA PHE A 39 4.17 7.40 8.84
C PHE A 39 3.65 8.51 9.77
N PHE A 40 4.25 9.69 9.73
CA PHE A 40 3.75 10.85 10.47
C PHE A 40 2.55 11.53 9.79
N GLY A 41 2.08 11.02 8.64
CA GLY A 41 0.95 11.56 7.91
C GLY A 41 1.23 12.92 7.27
N ILE A 42 2.50 13.23 7.00
CA ILE A 42 2.90 14.55 6.48
C ILE A 42 2.88 14.60 4.95
N ASN A 43 3.04 13.46 4.28
CA ASN A 43 2.85 13.35 2.84
C ASN A 43 1.45 12.76 2.55
N GLY A 44 0.63 13.49 1.80
CA GLY A 44 -0.77 13.11 1.54
C GLY A 44 -0.95 12.18 0.34
N THR A 45 0.03 12.00 -0.54
CA THR A 45 -0.13 11.17 -1.75
C THR A 45 1.17 10.50 -2.21
N VAL A 46 1.02 9.37 -2.91
CA VAL A 46 2.08 8.52 -3.48
C VAL A 46 3.03 9.29 -4.43
N ALA A 47 2.70 10.52 -4.82
CA ALA A 47 3.46 11.33 -5.77
C ALA A 47 3.84 12.73 -5.28
N SER A 48 3.50 13.14 -4.04
CA SER A 48 3.82 14.49 -3.58
C SER A 48 5.30 14.61 -3.23
N THR A 49 6.02 15.46 -3.97
CA THR A 49 7.38 15.91 -3.66
C THR A 49 7.50 16.29 -2.19
N TYR A 50 8.48 15.73 -1.49
CA TYR A 50 8.75 15.99 -0.07
C TYR A 50 8.75 17.50 0.22
N SER A 51 7.70 17.98 0.87
CA SER A 51 7.64 19.40 1.25
C SER A 51 8.78 19.71 2.23
N PRO A 52 9.40 20.90 2.17
CA PRO A 52 10.40 21.31 3.17
C PRO A 52 9.89 21.17 4.62
N LEU A 53 8.58 21.35 4.81
CA LEU A 53 7.91 21.16 6.09
C LEU A 53 7.97 19.70 6.59
N SER A 54 7.74 18.71 5.72
CA SER A 54 7.79 17.30 6.12
C SER A 54 9.17 16.86 6.57
N ARG A 55 10.22 17.35 5.89
CA ARG A 55 11.61 17.16 6.31
C ARG A 55 11.89 17.83 7.64
N ALA A 56 11.46 19.08 7.84
CA ALA A 56 11.66 19.81 9.08
C ALA A 56 11.00 19.11 10.28
N LEU A 57 9.76 18.65 10.13
CA LEU A 57 9.03 17.92 11.18
C LEU A 57 9.67 16.55 11.49
N THR A 58 10.11 15.84 10.47
CA THR A 58 10.84 14.56 10.65
C THR A 58 12.15 14.78 11.40
N LEU A 59 12.92 15.81 11.03
CA LEU A 59 14.14 16.19 11.75
C LEU A 59 13.85 16.59 13.20
N LEU A 60 12.79 17.36 13.45
CA LEU A 60 12.37 17.73 14.79
C LEU A 60 12.02 16.49 15.63
N ALA A 61 11.31 15.51 15.06
CA ALA A 61 10.96 14.26 15.72
C ALA A 61 12.22 13.44 16.07
N ILE A 62 13.20 13.37 15.16
CA ILE A 62 14.49 12.73 15.40
C ILE A 62 15.25 13.43 16.53
N ILE A 63 15.35 14.76 16.50
CA ILE A 63 16.04 15.54 17.54
C ILE A 63 15.35 15.34 18.90
N ALA A 64 14.03 15.35 18.94
CA ALA A 64 13.26 15.10 20.17
C ALA A 64 13.51 13.69 20.72
N LEU A 65 13.55 12.68 19.85
CA LEU A 65 13.88 11.30 20.24
C LEU A 65 15.31 11.22 20.79
N LEU A 66 16.29 11.80 20.11
CA LEU A 66 17.69 11.83 20.57
C LEU A 66 17.82 12.54 21.92
N GLY A 67 17.12 13.65 22.13
CA GLY A 67 17.06 14.37 23.40
C GLY A 67 16.46 13.51 24.52
N ALA A 68 15.35 12.81 24.25
CA ALA A 68 14.72 11.90 25.20
C ALA A 68 15.65 10.74 25.57
N VAL A 69 16.30 10.12 24.59
CA VAL A 69 17.30 9.05 24.78
C VAL A 69 18.48 9.55 25.62
N TRP A 70 19.02 10.73 25.31
CA TRP A 70 20.12 11.32 26.07
C TRP A 70 19.73 11.58 27.53
N HIS A 71 18.53 12.14 27.75
CA HIS A 71 18.00 12.40 29.09
C HIS A 71 17.77 11.10 29.87
N ARG A 72 17.30 10.05 29.20
CA ARG A 72 17.00 8.73 29.78
C ARG A 72 18.15 7.72 29.71
N ARG A 73 19.35 8.12 29.29
CA ARG A 73 20.50 7.21 29.06
C ARG A 73 20.79 6.27 30.23
N LYS A 74 20.71 6.75 31.47
CA LYS A 74 20.92 5.90 32.67
C LYS A 74 19.83 4.82 32.81
N GLY A 75 18.57 5.18 32.59
CA GLY A 75 17.44 4.25 32.64
C GLY A 75 17.51 3.21 31.53
N LEU A 76 17.89 3.62 30.31
CA LEU A 76 18.16 2.71 29.20
C LEU A 76 19.31 1.74 29.52
N TRP A 77 20.41 2.22 30.12
CA TRP A 77 21.49 1.35 30.59
C TRP A 77 21.06 0.38 31.68
N ASP A 78 20.25 0.83 32.64
CA ASP A 78 19.70 -0.02 33.69
C ASP A 78 18.72 -1.07 33.12
N LEU A 79 17.96 -0.72 32.07
CA LEU A 79 17.11 -1.63 31.31
C LEU A 79 17.94 -2.72 30.62
N LEU A 80 19.01 -2.35 29.91
CA LEU A 80 19.92 -3.28 29.24
C LEU A 80 20.67 -4.19 30.23
N ARG A 81 21.04 -3.68 31.41
CA ARG A 81 21.67 -4.45 32.49
C ARG A 81 20.69 -5.25 33.35
N LEU A 82 19.44 -5.30 32.92
CA LEU A 82 18.37 -6.00 33.62
C LEU A 82 18.16 -5.61 35.09
N ARG A 83 18.42 -4.36 35.49
CA ARG A 83 18.19 -3.88 36.87
C ARG A 83 16.72 -3.52 37.09
N ARG A 84 15.96 -4.30 37.88
CA ARG A 84 14.50 -4.13 37.99
C ARG A 84 14.10 -2.81 38.66
N ASP A 85 14.82 -2.39 39.70
CA ASP A 85 14.37 -1.30 40.59
C ASP A 85 14.54 0.12 40.01
N ARG A 86 15.23 0.24 38.88
CA ARG A 86 15.60 1.55 38.29
C ARG A 86 15.00 1.80 36.91
N ARG A 87 14.29 0.82 36.35
CA ARG A 87 13.62 0.95 35.05
C ARG A 87 12.34 1.73 35.19
N ARG A 88 12.01 2.53 34.19
CA ARG A 88 10.66 3.09 34.01
C ARG A 88 10.05 2.54 32.73
N PRO A 89 8.71 2.43 32.63
CA PRO A 89 8.04 1.97 31.41
C PRO A 89 8.46 2.73 30.15
N ILE A 90 8.73 4.03 30.25
CA ILE A 90 9.20 4.86 29.13
C ILE A 90 10.54 4.40 28.53
N ASP A 91 11.40 3.73 29.31
CA ASP A 91 12.69 3.25 28.81
C ASP A 91 12.51 2.12 27.79
N LEU A 92 11.49 1.26 27.97
CA LEU A 92 11.14 0.22 26.99
C LEU A 92 10.61 0.82 25.69
N ILE A 93 9.83 1.89 25.80
CA ILE A 93 9.26 2.60 24.64
C ILE A 93 10.36 3.27 23.83
N LEU A 94 11.27 3.99 24.50
CA LEU A 94 12.43 4.59 23.85
C LEU A 94 13.32 3.52 23.21
N LEU A 95 13.55 2.39 23.87
CA LEU A 95 14.28 1.28 23.30
C LEU A 95 13.59 0.72 22.05
N GLY A 96 12.26 0.56 22.07
CA GLY A 96 11.47 0.16 20.90
C GLY A 96 11.61 1.15 19.74
N LEU A 97 11.54 2.46 20.00
CA LEU A 97 11.73 3.50 19.00
C LEU A 97 13.17 3.54 18.43
N ILE A 98 14.18 3.13 19.20
CA ILE A 98 15.57 2.97 18.70
C ILE A 98 15.73 1.69 17.88
N ILE A 99 15.18 0.57 18.35
CA ILE A 99 15.35 -0.74 17.72
C ILE A 99 14.57 -0.83 16.40
N THR A 100 13.38 -0.24 16.34
CA THR A 100 12.52 -0.26 15.14
C THR A 100 13.23 0.18 13.85
N PRO A 101 13.90 1.34 13.77
CA PRO A 101 14.60 1.76 12.56
C PRO A 101 15.78 0.83 12.19
N ILE A 102 16.42 0.21 13.18
CA ILE A 102 17.49 -0.77 12.96
C ILE A 102 16.91 -2.05 12.36
N LEU A 103 15.86 -2.61 12.98
CA LEU A 103 15.17 -3.80 12.47
C LEU A 103 14.58 -3.57 11.08
N TYR A 104 14.01 -2.39 10.84
CA TYR A 104 13.53 -1.97 9.52
C TYR A 104 14.66 -2.03 8.48
N SER A 105 15.80 -1.43 8.79
CA SER A 105 16.95 -1.36 7.87
C SER A 105 17.61 -2.72 7.64
N LEU A 106 17.59 -3.61 8.63
CA LEU A 106 18.16 -4.95 8.52
C LEU A 106 17.20 -5.96 7.89
N SER A 107 15.89 -5.76 8.02
CA SER A 107 14.88 -6.72 7.57
C SER A 107 14.81 -6.77 6.04
N PRO A 108 15.08 -7.94 5.41
CA PRO A 108 14.81 -8.12 3.99
C PRO A 108 13.29 -8.09 3.72
N PHE A 109 12.43 -8.32 4.71
CA PHE A 109 10.98 -8.33 4.54
C PHE A 109 10.32 -6.95 4.43
N THR A 110 11.09 -5.86 4.37
CA THR A 110 10.56 -4.52 4.04
C THR A 110 10.29 -4.40 2.54
N TRP A 111 9.64 -5.39 1.93
CA TRP A 111 9.49 -5.56 0.47
C TRP A 111 8.90 -4.32 -0.23
N PHE A 112 8.05 -3.56 0.46
CA PHE A 112 7.64 -2.21 0.07
C PHE A 112 8.36 -1.16 0.89
N ILE A 113 9.64 -0.97 0.61
CA ILE A 113 10.54 -0.13 1.42
C ILE A 113 10.08 1.33 1.48
N ALA A 114 9.18 1.75 0.60
CA ALA A 114 8.59 3.09 0.59
C ALA A 114 7.25 3.19 1.31
N GLU A 115 6.71 2.11 1.87
CA GLU A 115 5.39 2.14 2.49
C GLU A 115 5.47 2.23 4.03
N PRO A 116 4.74 3.17 4.66
CA PRO A 116 4.76 3.39 6.10
C PRO A 116 4.16 2.25 6.92
N ARG A 117 3.46 1.29 6.29
CA ARG A 117 2.71 0.24 6.98
C ARG A 117 3.54 -0.63 7.92
N TYR A 118 4.84 -0.77 7.70
CA TYR A 118 5.71 -1.52 8.63
C TYR A 118 5.99 -0.77 9.93
N LEU A 119 5.80 0.55 9.95
CA LEU A 119 5.87 1.35 11.16
C LEU A 119 4.52 1.44 11.89
N PHE A 120 3.44 0.84 11.38
CA PHE A 120 2.13 0.93 12.02
C PHE A 120 2.13 0.46 13.49
N THR A 121 2.95 -0.55 13.80
CA THR A 121 3.14 -1.03 15.18
C THR A 121 3.85 -0.02 16.08
N ALA A 122 4.50 1.00 15.52
CA ALA A 122 5.17 2.08 16.25
C ALA A 122 4.20 3.19 16.71
N TYR A 123 2.98 3.31 16.15
CA TYR A 123 2.03 4.36 16.53
C TYR A 123 1.72 4.42 18.03
N PRO A 124 1.42 3.30 18.72
CA PRO A 124 1.17 3.33 20.16
C PRO A 124 2.38 3.84 20.96
N PHE A 125 3.60 3.50 20.55
CA PHE A 125 4.83 3.94 21.20
C PHE A 125 5.03 5.45 21.07
N VAL A 126 4.76 6.00 19.88
CA VAL A 126 4.79 7.45 19.65
C VAL A 126 3.75 8.16 20.52
N ALA A 127 2.51 7.66 20.55
CA ALA A 127 1.44 8.23 21.36
C ALA A 127 1.80 8.26 22.86
N ILE A 128 2.32 7.14 23.39
CA ILE A 128 2.74 7.08 24.80
C ILE A 128 3.95 7.97 25.06
N ALA A 129 4.92 8.04 24.14
CA ALA A 129 6.08 8.92 24.28
C ALA A 129 5.68 10.41 24.32
N VAL A 130 4.75 10.82 23.45
CA VAL A 130 4.17 12.17 23.47
C VAL A 130 3.45 12.43 24.79
N ALA A 131 2.59 11.51 25.24
CA ALA A 131 1.88 11.65 26.52
C ALA A 131 2.84 11.76 27.71
N ALA A 132 3.88 10.93 27.75
CA ALA A 132 4.91 10.98 28.79
C ALA A 132 5.71 12.29 28.76
N GLY A 133 6.03 12.79 27.56
CA GLY A 133 6.67 14.09 27.35
C GLY A 133 5.82 15.23 27.89
N LEU A 134 4.54 15.28 27.53
CA LEU A 134 3.58 16.27 28.03
C LEU A 134 3.43 16.20 29.55
N ALA A 135 3.34 15.00 30.12
CA ALA A 135 3.24 14.81 31.57
C ALA A 135 4.48 15.28 32.35
N SER A 136 5.65 15.32 31.71
CA SER A 136 6.91 15.76 32.33
C SER A 136 7.03 17.28 32.51
N ILE A 137 6.15 18.06 31.86
CA ILE A 137 6.10 19.51 31.99
C ILE A 137 5.63 19.86 33.41
N ARG A 138 6.53 20.47 34.20
CA ARG A 138 6.28 20.79 35.62
C ARG A 138 5.32 21.96 35.83
N VAL A 139 5.39 22.94 34.94
CA VAL A 139 4.55 24.15 35.00
C VAL A 139 3.16 23.78 34.46
N ARG A 140 2.13 23.88 35.31
CA ARG A 140 0.78 23.39 34.98
C ARG A 140 0.21 24.11 33.75
N GLU A 141 0.44 25.41 33.66
CA GLU A 141 -0.05 26.28 32.59
C GLU A 141 0.53 25.84 31.25
N PHE A 142 1.84 25.59 31.19
CA PHE A 142 2.51 25.09 29.99
C PHE A 142 2.08 23.67 29.64
N ARG A 143 1.86 22.81 30.64
CA ARG A 143 1.36 21.46 30.39
C ARG A 143 -0.03 21.49 29.77
N VAL A 144 -0.94 22.30 30.33
CA VAL A 144 -2.30 22.45 29.81
C VAL A 144 -2.26 23.01 28.39
N ALA A 145 -1.49 24.09 28.16
CA ALA A 145 -1.33 24.66 26.84
C ALA A 145 -0.77 23.64 25.83
N ALA A 146 0.26 22.88 26.19
CA ALA A 146 0.85 21.88 25.31
C ALA A 146 -0.13 20.73 24.98
N VAL A 147 -0.85 20.20 25.98
CA VAL A 147 -1.87 19.17 25.77
C VAL A 147 -2.98 19.67 24.86
N THR A 148 -3.52 20.86 25.14
CA THR A 148 -4.58 21.46 24.33
C THR A 148 -4.13 21.70 22.89
N THR A 149 -2.92 22.24 22.69
CA THR A 149 -2.35 22.46 21.35
C THR A 149 -2.16 21.14 20.60
N VAL A 150 -1.67 20.09 21.24
CA VAL A 150 -1.52 18.77 20.60
C VAL A 150 -2.88 18.19 20.20
N LEU A 151 -3.89 18.25 21.07
CA LEU A 151 -5.22 17.73 20.79
C LEU A 151 -5.94 18.51 19.68
N ILE A 152 -5.99 19.84 19.79
CA ILE A 152 -6.66 20.69 18.79
C ILE A 152 -5.90 20.63 17.47
N GLY A 153 -4.57 20.73 17.51
CA GLY A 153 -3.71 20.65 16.32
C GLY A 153 -3.85 19.32 15.59
N SER A 154 -3.78 18.20 16.30
CA SER A 154 -3.95 16.87 15.68
C SER A 154 -5.36 16.67 15.12
N THR A 155 -6.41 17.10 15.84
CA THR A 155 -7.80 17.01 15.37
C THR A 155 -8.02 17.87 14.13
N PHE A 156 -7.53 19.11 14.13
CA PHE A 156 -7.63 20.03 13.00
C PHE A 156 -6.86 19.49 11.79
N LEU A 157 -5.61 19.06 11.96
CA LEU A 157 -4.80 18.50 10.89
C LEU A 157 -5.42 17.23 10.32
N LEU A 158 -5.93 16.33 11.16
CA LEU A 158 -6.63 15.12 10.71
C LEU A 158 -7.90 15.48 9.94
N SER A 159 -8.65 16.49 10.39
CA SER A 159 -9.86 16.96 9.70
C SER A 159 -9.55 17.57 8.34
N VAL A 160 -8.48 18.38 8.24
CA VAL A 160 -8.01 18.96 6.97
C VAL A 160 -7.51 17.86 6.04
N ALA A 161 -6.69 16.92 6.54
CA ALA A 161 -6.21 15.80 5.75
C ALA A 161 -7.35 14.90 5.24
N LEU A 162 -8.35 14.65 6.09
CA LEU A 162 -9.56 13.92 5.68
C LEU A 162 -10.36 14.71 4.64
N ALA A 163 -10.59 16.00 4.87
CA ALA A 163 -11.33 16.84 3.92
C ALA A 163 -10.61 16.97 2.57
N ASP A 164 -9.28 17.05 2.58
CA ASP A 164 -8.45 17.06 1.36
C ASP A 164 -8.51 15.71 0.65
N ALA A 165 -8.39 14.60 1.37
CA ALA A 165 -8.56 13.25 0.83
C ALA A 165 -9.96 13.02 0.25
N LEU A 166 -11.00 13.70 0.78
CA LEU A 166 -12.37 13.65 0.27
C LEU A 166 -12.64 14.64 -0.87
N LYS A 167 -11.79 15.65 -1.08
CA LYS A 167 -11.95 16.65 -2.14
C LYS A 167 -11.45 16.10 -3.47
N GLY A 168 -12.40 15.74 -4.35
CA GLY A 168 -12.12 15.47 -5.76
C GLY A 168 -11.52 14.10 -6.08
N GLN A 169 -11.59 13.15 -5.13
CA GLN A 169 -11.12 11.80 -5.35
C GLN A 169 -12.23 10.81 -4.99
N GLY A 170 -12.94 10.29 -6.00
CA GLY A 170 -13.35 8.88 -5.89
C GLY A 170 -12.10 8.09 -5.48
N THR A 171 -12.21 7.16 -4.52
CA THR A 171 -11.08 6.46 -3.89
C THR A 171 -10.03 6.08 -4.94
N ILE A 172 -8.93 6.82 -5.01
CA ILE A 172 -7.87 6.57 -5.99
C ILE A 172 -7.20 5.29 -5.57
N ILE A 173 -7.35 4.26 -6.39
CA ILE A 173 -6.55 3.06 -6.26
C ILE A 173 -5.37 3.28 -7.20
N ALA A 174 -4.32 3.88 -6.64
CA ALA A 174 -3.06 4.03 -7.33
C ALA A 174 -2.44 2.65 -7.48
N THR A 175 -2.44 2.12 -8.69
CA THR A 175 -1.65 0.94 -9.04
C THR A 175 -0.41 1.37 -9.78
N ARG A 176 0.61 0.51 -9.82
CA ARG A 176 1.76 0.76 -10.71
C ARG A 176 1.36 0.86 -12.19
N SER A 177 0.19 0.34 -12.57
CA SER A 177 -0.36 0.38 -13.94
C SER A 177 -1.25 1.59 -14.20
N GLY A 178 -1.32 2.54 -13.27
CA GLY A 178 -2.15 3.75 -13.35
C GLY A 178 -3.07 3.90 -12.15
N ALA A 179 -3.44 5.15 -11.88
CA ALA A 179 -4.48 5.51 -10.94
C ALA A 179 -5.85 5.28 -11.60
N PHE A 180 -6.71 4.50 -10.96
CA PHE A 180 -8.13 4.46 -11.32
C PHE A 180 -8.99 4.85 -10.13
N TYR A 181 -10.21 5.28 -10.44
CA TYR A 181 -11.10 5.90 -9.48
C TYR A 181 -12.37 5.09 -9.41
N THR A 182 -12.85 4.88 -8.19
CA THR A 182 -14.06 4.09 -7.93
C THR A 182 -15.32 4.73 -8.54
N GLU A 183 -15.31 6.03 -8.83
CA GLU A 183 -16.39 6.78 -9.48
C GLU A 183 -16.71 6.30 -10.90
N ASP A 184 -15.77 5.66 -11.60
CA ASP A 184 -15.97 5.12 -12.95
C ASP A 184 -16.50 3.68 -12.95
N LEU A 185 -16.47 2.98 -11.81
CA LEU A 185 -16.93 1.59 -11.71
C LEU A 185 -18.42 1.38 -12.06
N PRO A 186 -19.35 2.31 -11.77
CA PRO A 186 -20.72 2.19 -12.27
C PRO A 186 -20.80 2.10 -13.79
N GLN A 187 -19.94 2.81 -14.53
CA GLN A 187 -19.92 2.73 -16.00
C GLN A 187 -19.41 1.36 -16.47
N VAL A 188 -18.45 0.78 -15.76
CA VAL A 188 -17.97 -0.58 -16.02
C VAL A 188 -19.07 -1.61 -15.75
N ASP A 189 -19.79 -1.49 -14.63
CA ASP A 189 -20.94 -2.35 -14.31
C ASP A 189 -22.04 -2.26 -15.39
N ASP A 190 -22.38 -1.05 -15.84
CA ASP A 190 -23.35 -0.84 -16.91
C ASP A 190 -22.95 -1.54 -18.21
N VAL A 191 -21.66 -1.51 -18.59
CA VAL A 191 -21.16 -2.22 -19.77
C VAL A 191 -21.24 -3.73 -19.57
N LEU A 192 -20.81 -4.24 -18.41
CA LEU A 192 -20.84 -5.68 -18.10
C LEU A 192 -22.27 -6.21 -18.10
N ARG A 193 -23.21 -5.49 -17.50
CA ARG A 193 -24.64 -5.85 -17.47
C ARG A 193 -25.26 -5.82 -18.86
N ARG A 194 -24.99 -4.78 -19.65
CA ARG A 194 -25.48 -4.63 -21.02
C ARG A 194 -24.99 -5.75 -21.95
N GLU A 195 -23.76 -6.21 -21.75
CA GLU A 195 -23.18 -7.33 -22.50
C GLU A 195 -23.51 -8.71 -21.89
N GLY A 196 -24.31 -8.77 -20.80
CA GLY A 196 -24.68 -10.03 -20.15
C GLY A 196 -23.51 -10.78 -19.51
N VAL A 197 -22.42 -10.08 -19.17
CA VAL A 197 -21.22 -10.66 -18.59
C VAL A 197 -21.46 -11.04 -17.13
N ARG A 198 -21.13 -12.28 -16.76
CA ARG A 198 -21.22 -12.79 -15.38
C ARG A 198 -19.88 -13.09 -14.72
N THR A 199 -18.82 -13.07 -15.52
CA THR A 199 -17.46 -13.39 -15.07
C THR A 199 -16.49 -12.46 -15.77
N ALA A 200 -15.57 -11.86 -15.03
CA ALA A 200 -14.55 -10.99 -15.58
C ALA A 200 -13.20 -11.25 -14.93
N TYR A 201 -12.14 -10.94 -15.66
CA TYR A 201 -10.80 -10.77 -15.11
C TYR A 201 -10.50 -9.28 -14.91
N ALA A 202 -9.83 -8.95 -13.82
CA ALA A 202 -9.27 -7.63 -13.57
C ALA A 202 -7.94 -7.78 -12.81
N ASN A 203 -7.13 -6.74 -12.70
CA ASN A 203 -5.97 -6.80 -11.80
C ASN A 203 -6.44 -6.94 -10.33
N VAL A 204 -5.55 -7.41 -9.44
CA VAL A 204 -5.92 -7.70 -8.04
C VAL A 204 -6.47 -6.49 -7.28
N TRP A 205 -6.03 -5.28 -7.62
CA TRP A 205 -6.48 -4.04 -6.99
C TRP A 205 -7.86 -3.61 -7.49
N LEU A 206 -8.24 -3.97 -8.72
CA LEU A 206 -9.52 -3.66 -9.34
C LEU A 206 -10.57 -4.76 -9.10
N ALA A 207 -10.15 -6.02 -8.98
CA ALA A 207 -11.05 -7.16 -8.87
C ALA A 207 -12.00 -7.06 -7.68
N GLY A 208 -11.47 -6.71 -6.50
CA GLY A 208 -12.28 -6.52 -5.28
C GLY A 208 -13.30 -5.38 -5.42
N PRO A 209 -12.86 -4.13 -5.71
CA PRO A 209 -13.76 -3.00 -5.91
C PRO A 209 -14.82 -3.25 -6.98
N LEU A 210 -14.47 -3.85 -8.12
CA LEU A 210 -15.42 -4.16 -9.19
C LEU A 210 -16.43 -5.25 -8.78
N GLN A 211 -15.98 -6.28 -8.07
CA GLN A 211 -16.91 -7.28 -7.54
C GLN A 211 -17.87 -6.66 -6.51
N PHE A 212 -17.39 -5.72 -5.70
CA PHE A 212 -18.24 -4.98 -4.75
C PHE A 212 -19.22 -4.05 -5.47
N SER A 213 -18.77 -3.27 -6.46
CA SER A 213 -19.60 -2.31 -7.19
C SER A 213 -20.71 -2.98 -8.00
N THR A 214 -20.46 -4.20 -8.50
CA THR A 214 -21.45 -5.03 -9.21
C THR A 214 -22.41 -5.74 -8.26
N GLY A 215 -22.33 -5.53 -6.94
CA GLY A 215 -23.15 -6.22 -5.94
C GLY A 215 -22.92 -7.75 -5.90
N GLY A 216 -21.83 -8.24 -6.49
CA GLY A 216 -21.54 -9.66 -6.66
C GLY A 216 -22.22 -10.33 -7.87
N ASP A 217 -22.95 -9.57 -8.70
CA ASP A 217 -23.58 -10.07 -9.94
C ASP A 217 -22.55 -10.54 -10.97
N VAL A 218 -21.36 -9.93 -10.95
CA VAL A 218 -20.20 -10.31 -11.76
C VAL A 218 -19.14 -10.89 -10.83
N ARG A 219 -18.73 -12.13 -11.09
CA ARG A 219 -17.58 -12.74 -10.41
C ARG A 219 -16.30 -12.21 -11.04
N VAL A 220 -15.46 -11.54 -10.26
CA VAL A 220 -14.25 -10.92 -10.78
C VAL A 220 -13.03 -11.65 -10.25
N GLY A 221 -12.38 -12.39 -11.14
CA GLY A 221 -11.11 -13.06 -10.87
C GLY A 221 -9.98 -12.07 -11.03
N SER A 222 -9.00 -12.16 -10.16
CA SER A 222 -7.78 -11.38 -10.29
C SER A 222 -6.87 -11.95 -11.37
N GLY A 223 -7.07 -13.19 -11.84
CA GLY A 223 -6.32 -13.83 -12.93
C GLY A 223 -4.87 -14.23 -12.59
N TRP A 224 -4.25 -13.53 -11.65
CA TRP A 224 -2.81 -13.59 -11.39
C TRP A 224 -2.47 -13.96 -9.95
N TRP A 225 -3.25 -13.45 -8.99
CA TRP A 225 -3.10 -13.74 -7.56
C TRP A 225 -4.37 -14.37 -7.02
N THR A 226 -4.33 -15.60 -6.51
CA THR A 226 -5.56 -16.26 -6.03
C THR A 226 -5.94 -15.75 -4.64
N GLN A 227 -6.58 -14.58 -4.56
CA GLN A 227 -7.10 -14.06 -3.30
C GLN A 227 -8.38 -14.79 -2.87
N PHE A 228 -9.23 -15.13 -3.84
CA PHE A 228 -10.49 -15.83 -3.64
C PHE A 228 -10.56 -17.07 -4.55
N PRO A 229 -10.06 -18.24 -4.08
CA PRO A 229 -9.95 -19.44 -4.90
C PRO A 229 -11.26 -19.84 -5.60
N ASP A 230 -12.39 -19.68 -4.92
CA ASP A 230 -13.70 -20.08 -5.45
C ASP A 230 -14.18 -19.16 -6.58
N THR A 231 -13.96 -17.85 -6.43
CA THR A 231 -14.24 -16.87 -7.49
C THR A 231 -13.34 -17.14 -8.71
N GLU A 232 -12.05 -17.34 -8.48
CA GLU A 232 -11.07 -17.58 -9.54
C GLU A 232 -11.39 -18.85 -10.34
N ARG A 233 -11.78 -19.95 -9.67
CA ARG A 233 -12.22 -21.18 -10.34
C ARG A 233 -13.46 -20.95 -11.21
N ARG A 234 -14.43 -20.17 -10.73
CA ARG A 234 -15.65 -19.86 -11.49
C ARG A 234 -15.36 -19.01 -12.73
N VAL A 235 -14.51 -17.99 -12.61
CA VAL A 235 -14.12 -17.16 -13.76
C VAL A 235 -13.31 -17.97 -14.76
N ARG A 236 -12.40 -18.83 -14.30
CA ARG A 236 -11.62 -19.74 -15.15
C ARG A 236 -12.48 -20.79 -15.86
N GLY A 237 -13.56 -21.25 -15.23
CA GLY A 237 -14.52 -22.16 -15.86
C GLY A 237 -15.48 -21.49 -16.86
N SER A 238 -15.46 -20.17 -16.98
CA SER A 238 -16.34 -19.44 -17.89
C SER A 238 -15.87 -19.54 -19.34
N ARG A 239 -16.81 -19.73 -20.27
CA ARG A 239 -16.51 -19.83 -21.71
C ARG A 239 -16.11 -18.50 -22.35
N SER A 240 -16.55 -17.38 -21.78
CA SER A 240 -16.28 -16.04 -22.30
C SER A 240 -16.22 -15.03 -21.16
N PRO A 241 -15.17 -15.08 -20.32
CA PRO A 241 -14.97 -14.04 -19.31
C PRO A 241 -14.62 -12.72 -20.00
N ALA A 242 -15.11 -11.61 -19.47
CA ALA A 242 -14.62 -10.29 -19.87
C ALA A 242 -13.24 -10.01 -19.27
N VAL A 243 -12.55 -9.00 -19.78
CA VAL A 243 -11.32 -8.46 -19.19
C VAL A 243 -11.52 -6.97 -18.97
N VAL A 244 -11.33 -6.52 -17.74
CA VAL A 244 -11.42 -5.10 -17.36
C VAL A 244 -10.04 -4.62 -16.97
N VAL A 245 -9.57 -3.59 -17.67
CA VAL A 245 -8.29 -2.94 -17.38
C VAL A 245 -8.48 -1.42 -17.39
N PRO A 246 -7.59 -0.65 -16.73
CA PRO A 246 -7.49 0.78 -17.01
C PRO A 246 -7.35 1.06 -18.50
N THR A 247 -7.59 2.30 -18.92
CA THR A 247 -7.28 2.78 -20.27
C THR A 247 -5.77 2.64 -20.60
N GLU A 248 -5.34 3.21 -21.71
CA GLU A 248 -3.94 3.12 -22.14
C GLU A 248 -2.94 3.46 -21.03
N PRO A 249 -1.82 2.72 -20.90
CA PRO A 249 -1.33 1.71 -21.86
C PRO A 249 -1.81 0.26 -21.63
N ALA A 250 -2.54 0.00 -20.54
CA ALA A 250 -2.96 -1.36 -20.19
C ALA A 250 -3.93 -1.95 -21.24
N ALA A 251 -4.83 -1.11 -21.78
CA ALA A 251 -5.75 -1.48 -22.84
C ALA A 251 -5.03 -1.94 -24.14
N ALA A 252 -4.01 -1.20 -24.62
CA ALA A 252 -3.24 -1.57 -25.81
C ALA A 252 -2.56 -2.92 -25.64
N GLU A 253 -2.05 -3.22 -24.46
CA GLU A 253 -1.43 -4.51 -24.23
C GLU A 253 -2.45 -5.66 -24.30
N VAL A 254 -3.59 -5.54 -23.61
CA VAL A 254 -4.63 -6.59 -23.68
C VAL A 254 -5.08 -6.77 -25.12
N ARG A 255 -5.28 -5.66 -25.86
CA ARG A 255 -5.59 -5.67 -27.29
C ARG A 255 -4.53 -6.42 -28.10
N ARG A 256 -3.24 -6.15 -27.86
CA ARG A 256 -2.10 -6.82 -28.50
C ARG A 256 -2.10 -8.33 -28.22
N LEU A 257 -2.31 -8.74 -26.96
CA LEU A 257 -2.32 -10.14 -26.56
C LEU A 257 -3.51 -10.92 -27.15
N LEU A 258 -4.71 -10.32 -27.14
CA LEU A 258 -5.89 -10.92 -27.76
C LEU A 258 -5.72 -11.05 -29.27
N THR A 259 -5.18 -10.03 -29.93
CA THR A 259 -4.90 -10.04 -31.38
C THR A 259 -3.83 -11.07 -31.75
N ALA A 260 -2.70 -11.10 -31.02
CA ALA A 260 -1.62 -12.04 -31.26
C ALA A 260 -2.02 -13.51 -31.06
N SER A 261 -3.05 -13.75 -30.24
CA SER A 261 -3.63 -15.09 -30.03
C SER A 261 -4.78 -15.42 -30.99
N GLY A 262 -5.02 -14.58 -32.01
CA GLY A 262 -6.06 -14.81 -33.03
C GLY A 262 -7.48 -14.74 -32.51
N ARG A 263 -7.71 -14.03 -31.39
CA ARG A 263 -9.03 -13.96 -30.74
C ARG A 263 -9.83 -12.80 -31.29
N GLN A 264 -11.12 -13.03 -31.48
CA GLN A 264 -12.09 -11.98 -31.71
C GLN A 264 -12.54 -11.41 -30.37
N PHE A 265 -12.71 -10.09 -30.27
CA PHE A 265 -13.17 -9.42 -29.07
C PHE A 265 -13.92 -8.13 -29.42
N ARG A 266 -14.75 -7.66 -28.50
CA ARG A 266 -15.36 -6.32 -28.53
C ARG A 266 -14.72 -5.47 -27.45
N GLU A 267 -14.16 -4.33 -27.84
CA GLU A 267 -13.62 -3.34 -26.93
C GLU A 267 -14.68 -2.27 -26.65
N THR A 268 -14.84 -1.85 -25.39
CA THR A 268 -15.77 -0.79 -25.00
C THR A 268 -15.17 0.07 -23.90
N ALA A 269 -15.10 1.38 -24.14
CA ALA A 269 -14.66 2.34 -23.13
C ALA A 269 -15.75 2.53 -22.05
N ALA A 270 -15.33 2.59 -20.79
CA ALA A 270 -16.19 2.80 -19.63
C ALA A 270 -15.44 3.69 -18.62
N GLY A 271 -15.62 5.01 -18.72
CA GLY A 271 -14.83 5.99 -17.97
C GLY A 271 -13.34 5.86 -18.29
N ARG A 272 -12.51 5.74 -17.25
CA ARG A 272 -11.06 5.46 -17.36
C ARG A 272 -10.71 3.96 -17.45
N PHE A 273 -11.67 3.13 -17.83
CA PHE A 273 -11.46 1.71 -18.08
C PHE A 273 -11.78 1.31 -19.52
N THR A 274 -11.17 0.21 -19.94
CA THR A 274 -11.53 -0.50 -21.15
C THR A 274 -12.01 -1.90 -20.79
N VAL A 275 -13.20 -2.26 -21.28
CA VAL A 275 -13.82 -3.57 -21.10
C VAL A 275 -13.73 -4.35 -22.41
N PHE A 276 -13.02 -5.47 -22.37
CA PHE A 276 -12.96 -6.44 -23.47
C PHE A 276 -13.99 -7.54 -23.22
N THR A 277 -14.96 -7.68 -24.12
CA THR A 277 -16.04 -8.68 -24.06
C THR A 277 -16.06 -9.53 -25.33
N ARG A 278 -16.95 -10.54 -25.35
CA ARG A 278 -17.16 -11.45 -26.50
C ARG A 278 -15.87 -12.11 -27.01
N ILE A 279 -14.95 -12.37 -26.07
CA ILE A 279 -13.64 -12.92 -26.40
C ILE A 279 -13.82 -14.35 -26.88
N THR A 280 -13.52 -14.61 -28.15
CA THR A 280 -13.75 -15.90 -28.82
C THR A 280 -12.51 -16.37 -29.57
N PRO A 281 -11.98 -17.57 -29.28
CA PRO A 281 -12.33 -18.41 -28.11
C PRO A 281 -12.09 -17.67 -26.78
N GLY A 282 -12.69 -18.14 -25.67
CA GLY A 282 -12.56 -17.52 -24.35
C GLY A 282 -11.10 -17.41 -23.88
N TRP A 283 -10.68 -16.22 -23.44
CA TRP A 283 -9.30 -15.97 -23.00
C TRP A 283 -9.17 -16.07 -21.49
N HIS A 284 -8.15 -16.80 -21.07
CA HIS A 284 -7.74 -16.87 -19.68
C HIS A 284 -6.32 -16.34 -19.60
N PRO A 285 -6.07 -15.29 -18.82
CA PRO A 285 -4.73 -14.83 -18.59
C PRO A 285 -3.86 -15.98 -18.05
N ALA A 286 -2.75 -16.26 -18.73
CA ALA A 286 -1.81 -17.28 -18.27
C ALA A 286 -1.20 -16.80 -16.95
N THR A 287 -1.12 -17.68 -15.94
CA THR A 287 -0.58 -17.36 -14.61
C THR A 287 0.85 -16.80 -14.62
N THR A 288 1.55 -16.81 -15.76
CA THR A 288 2.97 -16.45 -15.92
C THR A 288 3.22 -15.17 -16.72
N SER A 289 2.21 -14.51 -17.30
CA SER A 289 2.42 -13.31 -18.12
C SER A 289 1.89 -12.06 -17.42
N TYR A 290 2.66 -11.56 -16.47
CA TYR A 290 2.43 -10.23 -15.91
C TYR A 290 2.82 -9.19 -16.96
N VAL A 291 1.85 -8.45 -17.50
CA VAL A 291 2.21 -7.26 -18.29
C VAL A 291 2.30 -6.08 -17.36
N PHE A 292 3.52 -5.87 -16.89
CA PHE A 292 3.91 -4.58 -16.38
C PHE A 292 4.12 -3.65 -17.57
N VAL A 293 3.27 -2.64 -17.72
CA VAL A 293 3.69 -1.44 -18.45
C VAL A 293 4.21 -0.48 -17.38
N PRO A 294 5.53 -0.23 -17.31
CA PRO A 294 6.05 0.86 -16.49
C PRO A 294 5.37 2.14 -16.95
N GLY A 295 4.70 2.83 -16.02
CA GLY A 295 4.30 4.23 -16.21
C GLY A 295 5.48 5.17 -16.06
#